data_AF-A0A833PAX8-F1
#
_entry.id   AF-A0A833PAX8-F1
#
_cell.length_a   1.000
_cell.length_b   1.000
_cell.length_c   1.000
_cell.angle_alpha   90.00
_cell.angle_beta   90.00
_cell.angle_gamma   90.00
#
_symmetry.space_group_name_H-M   'P 1'
#
loop_
_entity.id
_entity.type
_entity.pdbx_description
1 polymer ?
#
loop_
_entity_poly.entity_id
_entity_poly.type
_entity_poly.pdbx_seq_one_letter_code
_entity_poly.pdbx_strand_id
1 'polypeptide(L)'
;MLIAILDFLYLGSFFSIVCIFLSMYLLGFALFSLLKKPTNNAFAFAIPMTLISWLALNAAPIPPVAQENLKKMLIQQAKYGIGSNALVNNIIFPCQKNGYLIGHNYNWALNAYQRDIQGHVDKTEVFKVSPKPNLNIEALRSIYELLNSTRYSVEPKNWIKRLKESNFKSC
;
A
#
# COMPACT_ATOMS: atom_id res chain seq x y z
N MET A 1 14.44 1.58 5.38
CA MET A 1 14.31 3.05 5.25
C MET A 1 13.33 3.44 4.15
N LEU A 2 13.64 3.27 2.85
CA LEU A 2 12.77 3.72 1.74
C LEU A 2 11.29 3.34 1.88
N ILE A 3 10.99 2.07 2.17
CA ILE A 3 9.60 1.60 2.39
C ILE A 3 8.88 2.41 3.48
N ALA A 4 9.51 2.65 4.64
CA ALA A 4 8.89 3.41 5.73
C ALA A 4 8.62 4.88 5.36
N ILE A 5 9.44 5.48 4.48
CA ILE A 5 9.21 6.83 3.95
C ILE A 5 8.00 6.83 2.99
N LEU A 6 7.90 5.83 2.12
CA LEU A 6 6.74 5.65 1.24
C LEU A 6 5.47 5.42 2.07
N ASP A 7 5.49 4.50 3.03
CA ASP A 7 4.35 4.18 3.90
C ASP A 7 3.88 5.40 4.69
N PHE A 8 4.82 6.21 5.23
CA PHE A 8 4.51 7.48 5.89
C PHE A 8 3.86 8.49 4.95
N LEU A 9 4.40 8.67 3.74
CA LEU A 9 3.83 9.56 2.73
C LEU A 9 2.41 9.12 2.34
N TYR A 10 2.26 7.84 1.98
CA TYR A 10 1.01 7.28 1.50
C TYR A 10 -0.06 7.08 2.58
N LEU A 11 0.28 6.97 3.88
CA LEU A 11 -0.74 6.98 4.95
C LEU A 11 -1.61 8.26 4.93
N GLY A 12 -1.13 9.35 4.31
CA GLY A 12 -1.88 10.61 4.20
C GLY A 12 -2.11 11.32 5.53
N SER A 13 -1.27 11.05 6.53
CA SER A 13 -1.32 11.71 7.84
C SER A 13 -1.09 13.22 7.71
N PHE A 14 -1.56 14.00 8.68
CA PHE A 14 -1.28 15.45 8.73
C PHE A 14 0.24 15.74 8.68
N PHE A 15 1.05 14.93 9.36
CA PHE A 15 2.50 15.04 9.32
C PHE A 15 3.09 14.81 7.93
N SER A 16 2.56 13.88 7.12
CA SER A 16 3.08 13.67 5.77
C SER A 16 2.70 14.82 4.81
N ILE A 17 1.52 15.42 4.99
CA ILE A 17 1.14 16.66 4.28
C ILE A 17 2.11 17.82 4.64
N VAL A 18 2.45 17.98 5.93
CA VAL A 18 3.45 18.98 6.37
C VAL A 18 4.84 18.69 5.77
N CYS A 19 5.29 17.43 5.71
CA CYS A 19 6.55 17.07 5.06
C CYS A 19 6.55 17.34 3.55
N ILE A 20 5.43 17.12 2.85
CA ILE A 20 5.27 17.50 1.43
C ILE A 20 5.35 19.04 1.30
N PHE A 21 4.69 19.80 2.18
CA PHE A 21 4.75 21.26 2.17
C PHE A 21 6.17 21.79 2.35
N LEU A 22 6.90 21.29 3.35
CA LEU A 22 8.30 21.68 3.58
C LEU A 22 9.19 21.33 2.38
N SER A 23 8.95 20.19 1.73
CA SER A 23 9.66 19.77 0.51
C SER A 23 9.36 20.70 -0.67
N MET A 24 8.10 21.08 -0.88
CA MET A 24 7.69 22.03 -1.93
C MET A 24 8.16 23.47 -1.65
N TYR A 25 8.26 23.86 -0.39
CA TYR A 25 8.83 25.14 0.02
C TYR A 25 10.33 25.22 -0.25
N LEU A 26 11.10 24.19 0.10
CA LEU A 26 12.53 24.10 -0.21
C LEU A 26 12.78 24.06 -1.73
N LEU A 27 11.98 23.29 -2.47
CA LEU A 27 12.03 23.25 -3.94
C LEU A 27 11.73 24.63 -4.54
N GLY A 28 10.68 25.31 -4.05
CA GLY A 28 10.32 26.66 -4.45
C GLY A 28 11.42 27.67 -4.15
N PHE A 29 12.01 27.63 -2.95
CA PHE A 29 13.10 28.52 -2.57
C PHE A 29 14.32 28.35 -3.49
N ALA A 30 14.71 27.10 -3.77
CA ALA A 30 15.79 26.79 -4.71
C ALA A 30 15.48 27.28 -6.13
N LEU A 31 14.27 27.02 -6.64
CA LEU A 31 13.84 27.42 -7.98
C LEU A 31 13.79 28.95 -8.16
N PHE A 32 13.23 29.67 -7.18
CA PHE A 32 13.19 31.15 -7.23
C PHE A 32 14.60 31.75 -7.09
N SER A 33 15.48 31.16 -6.27
CA SER A 33 16.89 31.55 -6.16
C SER A 33 17.64 31.37 -7.49
N LEU A 34 17.55 30.19 -8.11
CA LEU A 34 18.17 29.88 -9.41
C LEU A 34 17.68 30.82 -10.53
N LEU A 35 16.39 31.14 -10.55
CA LEU A 35 15.79 32.07 -11.51
C LEU A 35 16.00 33.56 -11.18
N LYS A 36 16.74 33.89 -10.10
CA LYS A 36 16.95 35.25 -9.58
C LYS A 36 15.64 36.03 -9.37
N LYS A 37 14.61 35.34 -8.88
CA LYS A 37 13.28 35.87 -8.54
C LYS A 37 13.14 36.06 -7.02
N PRO A 38 12.26 36.96 -6.55
CA PRO A 38 12.06 37.17 -5.11
C PRO A 38 11.58 35.90 -4.41
N THR A 39 12.40 35.38 -3.49
CA THR A 39 12.18 34.11 -2.78
C THR A 39 10.99 34.14 -1.83
N ASN A 40 10.48 35.31 -1.46
CA ASN A 40 9.24 35.47 -0.69
C ASN A 40 8.05 34.75 -1.34
N ASN A 41 8.03 34.67 -2.68
CA ASN A 41 6.99 33.98 -3.44
C ASN A 41 7.04 32.44 -3.30
N ALA A 42 8.12 31.86 -2.77
CA ALA A 42 8.26 30.41 -2.57
C ALA A 42 7.20 29.84 -1.62
N PHE A 43 6.76 30.61 -0.62
CA PHE A 43 5.66 30.20 0.28
C PHE A 43 4.33 30.11 -0.47
N ALA A 44 3.98 31.15 -1.24
CA ALA A 44 2.77 31.18 -2.05
C ALA A 44 2.77 30.11 -3.16
N PHE A 45 3.95 29.77 -3.70
CA PHE A 45 4.14 28.66 -4.64
C PHE A 45 4.02 27.28 -3.99
N ALA A 46 4.51 27.11 -2.76
CA ALA A 46 4.47 25.84 -2.05
C ALA A 46 3.04 25.33 -1.77
N ILE A 47 2.08 26.22 -1.50
CA ILE A 47 0.69 25.86 -1.19
C ILE A 47 0.02 25.06 -2.33
N PRO A 48 -0.14 25.58 -3.56
CA PRO A 48 -0.73 24.81 -4.66
C PRO A 48 0.13 23.61 -5.07
N MET A 49 1.46 23.72 -5.01
CA MET A 49 2.36 22.59 -5.29
C MET A 49 2.21 21.45 -4.28
N THR A 50 1.87 21.74 -3.02
CA THR A 50 1.56 20.73 -1.99
C THR A 50 0.28 19.98 -2.33
N LEU A 51 -0.78 20.71 -2.72
CA LEU A 51 -2.04 20.11 -3.16
C LEU A 51 -1.85 19.24 -4.41
N ILE A 52 -1.13 19.75 -5.43
CA ILE A 52 -0.80 18.99 -6.64
C ILE A 52 0.02 17.75 -6.29
N SER A 53 1.03 17.85 -5.42
CA SER A 53 1.86 16.71 -5.01
C SER A 53 1.08 15.66 -4.22
N TRP A 54 0.17 16.07 -3.33
CA TRP A 54 -0.68 15.16 -2.56
C TRP A 54 -1.71 14.45 -3.45
N LEU A 55 -2.32 15.17 -4.40
CA LEU A 55 -3.20 14.58 -5.41
C LEU A 55 -2.43 13.62 -6.32
N ALA A 56 -1.24 14.00 -6.79
CA ALA A 56 -0.37 13.17 -7.61
C ALA A 56 0.03 11.88 -6.87
N LEU A 57 0.43 11.96 -5.60
CA LEU A 57 0.70 10.76 -4.78
C LEU A 57 -0.53 9.85 -4.69
N ASN A 58 -1.72 10.39 -4.42
CA ASN A 58 -2.93 9.57 -4.30
C ASN A 58 -3.41 8.96 -5.64
N ALA A 59 -3.24 9.66 -6.76
CA ALA A 59 -3.75 9.25 -8.08
C ALA A 59 -2.74 8.50 -8.96
N ALA A 60 -1.43 8.69 -8.75
CA ALA A 60 -0.41 8.01 -9.54
C ALA A 60 -0.26 6.52 -9.13
N PRO A 61 0.22 5.65 -10.04
CA PRO A 61 0.63 4.30 -9.70
C PRO A 61 1.70 4.30 -8.58
N ILE A 62 1.60 3.38 -7.62
CA ILE A 62 2.62 3.20 -6.59
C ILE A 62 3.91 2.59 -7.18
N PRO A 63 5.10 2.94 -6.67
CA PRO A 63 6.36 2.37 -7.14
C PRO A 63 6.43 0.85 -6.85
N PRO A 64 7.16 0.05 -7.65
CA PRO A 64 7.25 -1.40 -7.47
C PRO A 64 7.68 -1.84 -6.06
N VAL A 65 8.51 -1.06 -5.39
CA VAL A 65 8.95 -1.29 -3.99
C VAL A 65 7.77 -1.29 -3.01
N ALA A 66 6.73 -0.49 -3.25
CA ALA A 66 5.49 -0.48 -2.46
C ALA A 66 4.55 -1.65 -2.84
N GLN A 67 4.52 -2.07 -4.11
CA GLN A 67 3.81 -3.28 -4.54
C GLN A 67 4.41 -4.53 -3.86
N GLU A 68 5.73 -4.63 -3.80
CA GLU A 68 6.43 -5.66 -3.03
C GLU A 68 6.10 -5.63 -1.53
N ASN A 69 5.94 -4.44 -0.95
CA ASN A 69 5.58 -4.29 0.46
C ASN A 69 4.19 -4.90 0.74
N LEU A 70 3.19 -4.61 -0.11
CA LEU A 70 1.88 -5.26 -0.03
C LEU A 70 1.95 -6.78 -0.18
N LYS A 71 2.75 -7.27 -1.13
CA LYS A 71 2.95 -8.70 -1.35
C LYS A 71 3.52 -9.37 -0.08
N LYS A 72 4.47 -8.71 0.60
CA LYS A 72 5.03 -9.16 1.90
C LYS A 72 4.02 -9.08 3.05
N MET A 73 3.20 -8.03 3.12
CA MET A 73 2.12 -7.87 4.13
C MET A 73 1.03 -8.94 4.00
N LEU A 74 0.59 -9.25 2.77
CA LEU A 74 -0.35 -10.35 2.50
C LEU A 74 0.21 -11.71 2.92
N ILE A 75 1.49 -11.98 2.61
CA ILE A 75 2.20 -13.20 3.04
C ILE A 75 2.26 -13.29 4.57
N GLN A 76 2.54 -12.19 5.26
CA GLN A 76 2.55 -12.14 6.73
C GLN A 76 1.18 -12.43 7.32
N GLN A 77 0.11 -11.75 6.87
CA GLN A 77 -1.25 -12.03 7.33
C GLN A 77 -1.63 -13.51 7.12
N ALA A 78 -1.28 -14.09 5.97
CA ALA A 78 -1.49 -15.51 5.68
C ALA A 78 -0.81 -16.44 6.70
N LYS A 79 0.46 -16.15 7.04
CA LYS A 79 1.28 -16.93 7.99
C LYS A 79 0.74 -16.89 9.42
N TYR A 80 0.21 -15.74 9.83
CA TYR A 80 -0.44 -15.55 11.15
C TYR A 80 -1.93 -15.93 11.15
N GLY A 81 -2.48 -16.44 10.03
CA GLY A 81 -3.90 -16.79 9.92
C GLY A 81 -4.87 -15.60 10.03
N ILE A 82 -4.37 -14.38 9.81
CA ILE A 82 -5.12 -13.13 9.91
C ILE A 82 -5.92 -12.96 8.61
N GLY A 83 -7.23 -13.18 8.69
CA GLY A 83 -8.12 -13.05 7.54
C GLY A 83 -8.59 -11.61 7.32
N SER A 84 -8.00 -10.91 6.34
CA SER A 84 -8.47 -9.60 5.91
C SER A 84 -9.29 -9.68 4.63
N ASN A 85 -10.55 -9.21 4.68
CA ASN A 85 -11.30 -8.89 3.47
C ASN A 85 -10.95 -7.48 2.96
N ALA A 86 -10.57 -6.56 3.85
CA ALA A 86 -10.34 -5.15 3.50
C ALA A 86 -9.04 -4.95 2.73
N LEU A 87 -7.90 -5.45 3.25
CA LEU A 87 -6.60 -5.40 2.57
C LEU A 87 -6.68 -6.06 1.19
N VAL A 88 -7.29 -7.25 1.15
CA VAL A 88 -7.41 -8.05 -0.08
C VAL A 88 -8.29 -7.36 -1.12
N ASN A 89 -9.45 -6.80 -0.74
CA ASN A 89 -10.31 -6.07 -1.68
C ASN A 89 -9.64 -4.77 -2.20
N ASN A 90 -8.97 -4.02 -1.32
CA ASN A 90 -8.24 -2.78 -1.68
C ASN A 90 -7.06 -3.03 -2.63
N ILE A 91 -6.61 -4.29 -2.75
CA ILE A 91 -5.58 -4.73 -3.69
C ILE A 91 -6.19 -5.31 -4.97
N ILE A 92 -7.14 -6.24 -4.83
CA ILE A 92 -7.74 -6.99 -5.95
C ILE A 92 -8.49 -6.10 -6.93
N PHE A 93 -9.48 -5.33 -6.45
CA PHE A 93 -10.39 -4.63 -7.35
C PHE A 93 -9.66 -3.58 -8.21
N PRO A 94 -8.69 -2.81 -7.69
CA PRO A 94 -7.88 -1.93 -8.53
C PRO A 94 -6.98 -2.68 -9.52
N CYS A 95 -6.31 -3.76 -9.10
CA CYS A 95 -5.47 -4.55 -10.01
C CYS A 95 -6.28 -5.22 -11.13
N GLN A 96 -7.49 -5.72 -10.86
CA GLN A 96 -8.40 -6.23 -11.90
C GLN A 96 -8.88 -5.13 -12.86
N LYS A 97 -9.23 -3.94 -12.34
CA LYS A 97 -9.85 -2.87 -13.13
C LYS A 97 -8.84 -2.05 -13.95
N ASN A 98 -7.69 -1.75 -13.36
CA ASN A 98 -6.72 -0.79 -13.91
C ASN A 98 -5.39 -1.45 -14.33
N GLY A 99 -5.10 -2.68 -13.87
CA GLY A 99 -3.79 -3.31 -14.00
C GLY A 99 -2.73 -2.81 -13.00
N TYR A 100 -3.02 -1.77 -12.22
CA TYR A 100 -2.10 -1.20 -11.22
C TYR A 100 -2.83 -0.64 -9.99
N LEU A 101 -2.07 -0.43 -8.91
CA LEU A 101 -2.53 0.22 -7.68
C LEU A 101 -2.11 1.70 -7.66
N ILE A 102 -3.05 2.58 -7.34
CA ILE A 102 -2.78 3.99 -7.06
C ILE A 102 -2.53 4.23 -5.58
N GLY A 103 -1.85 5.33 -5.22
CA GLY A 103 -1.49 5.65 -3.83
C GLY A 103 -2.68 5.69 -2.86
N HIS A 104 -3.86 6.09 -3.30
CA HIS A 104 -5.08 6.07 -2.49
C HIS A 104 -5.46 4.64 -2.04
N ASN A 105 -5.37 3.68 -2.95
CA ASN A 105 -5.66 2.27 -2.65
C ASN A 105 -4.56 1.65 -1.79
N TYR A 106 -3.31 2.11 -1.94
CA TYR A 106 -2.20 1.73 -1.06
C TYR A 106 -2.40 2.25 0.37
N ASN A 107 -2.86 3.50 0.55
CA ASN A 107 -3.26 4.05 1.85
C ASN A 107 -4.34 3.15 2.51
N TRP A 108 -5.40 2.83 1.77
CA TRP A 108 -6.48 1.97 2.24
C TRP A 108 -6.04 0.52 2.53
N ALA A 109 -5.03 0.01 1.80
CA ALA A 109 -4.39 -1.26 2.08
C ALA A 109 -3.58 -1.20 3.39
N LEU A 110 -2.73 -0.19 3.59
CA LEU A 110 -1.95 0.00 4.83
C LEU A 110 -2.86 0.14 6.06
N ASN A 111 -3.91 0.95 5.98
CA ASN A 111 -4.88 1.15 7.07
C ASN A 111 -5.74 -0.09 7.37
N ALA A 112 -5.99 -0.94 6.36
CA ALA A 112 -6.59 -2.24 6.59
C ALA A 112 -5.60 -3.16 7.32
N TYR A 113 -4.39 -3.33 6.78
CA TYR A 113 -3.34 -4.17 7.35
C TYR A 113 -3.08 -3.84 8.83
N GLN A 114 -2.86 -2.57 9.17
CA GLN A 114 -2.65 -2.14 10.56
C GLN A 114 -3.83 -2.53 11.47
N ARG A 115 -5.07 -2.31 11.02
CA ARG A 115 -6.29 -2.65 11.76
C ARG A 115 -6.47 -4.15 11.96
N ASP A 116 -6.13 -4.96 10.95
CA ASP A 116 -6.22 -6.41 11.01
C ASP A 116 -5.17 -7.03 11.94
N ILE A 117 -3.94 -6.47 11.95
CA ILE A 117 -2.88 -6.86 12.90
C ILE A 117 -3.30 -6.47 14.32
N GLN A 118 -3.73 -5.22 14.54
CA GLN A 118 -4.16 -4.73 15.85
C GLN A 118 -5.34 -5.56 16.39
N GLY A 119 -6.40 -5.75 15.60
CA GLY A 119 -7.52 -6.64 15.90
C GLY A 119 -7.20 -8.14 15.92
N HIS A 120 -5.93 -8.53 15.78
CA HIS A 120 -5.44 -9.87 16.11
C HIS A 120 -4.62 -9.88 17.41
N VAL A 121 -3.84 -8.83 17.69
CA VAL A 121 -3.14 -8.62 18.96
C VAL A 121 -4.14 -8.48 20.13
N ASP A 122 -5.22 -7.73 19.92
CA ASP A 122 -6.23 -7.38 20.94
C ASP A 122 -7.25 -8.50 21.24
N LYS A 123 -7.19 -9.63 20.52
CA LYS A 123 -8.01 -10.80 20.83
C LYS A 123 -7.62 -11.38 22.18
N THR A 124 -8.57 -11.98 22.91
CA THR A 124 -8.21 -12.89 24.01
C THR A 124 -7.47 -14.11 23.44
N GLU A 125 -6.57 -14.71 24.22
CA GLU A 125 -5.59 -15.68 23.71
C GLU A 125 -6.24 -16.91 23.04
N VAL A 126 -7.43 -17.31 23.50
CA VAL A 126 -8.25 -18.38 22.91
C VAL A 126 -8.58 -18.13 21.42
N PHE A 127 -8.62 -16.88 20.97
CA PHE A 127 -8.86 -16.51 19.58
C PHE A 127 -7.60 -16.04 18.82
N LYS A 128 -6.42 -16.04 19.45
CA LYS A 128 -5.14 -15.76 18.78
C LYS A 128 -4.71 -16.99 17.99
N VAL A 129 -4.80 -16.91 16.66
CA VAL A 129 -4.34 -17.99 15.77
C VAL A 129 -2.82 -18.05 15.83
N SER A 130 -2.28 -19.16 16.34
CA SER A 130 -0.84 -19.39 16.36
C SER A 130 -0.24 -19.32 14.94
N PRO A 131 0.99 -18.79 14.77
CA PRO A 131 1.63 -18.72 13.46
C PRO A 131 1.79 -20.12 12.88
N LYS A 132 1.48 -20.31 11.60
CA LYS A 132 1.67 -21.62 10.93
C LYS A 132 3.13 -21.71 10.46
N PRO A 133 3.99 -22.55 11.07
CA PRO A 133 5.41 -22.61 10.71
C PRO A 133 5.57 -23.18 9.30
N ASN A 134 4.81 -24.22 8.97
CA ASN A 134 4.87 -24.94 7.70
C ASN A 134 3.96 -24.32 6.63
N LEU A 135 3.73 -23.00 6.68
CA LEU A 135 3.12 -22.28 5.55
C LEU A 135 4.20 -22.12 4.47
N ASN A 136 4.43 -23.16 3.66
CA ASN A 136 5.53 -23.18 2.70
C ASN A 136 5.43 -21.94 1.78
N ILE A 137 6.49 -21.13 1.75
CA ILE A 137 6.55 -19.91 0.95
C ILE A 137 6.59 -20.27 -0.55
N GLU A 138 7.05 -21.47 -0.91
CA GLU A 138 6.91 -22.01 -2.26
C GLU A 138 5.45 -22.34 -2.60
N ALA A 139 4.56 -22.55 -1.63
CA ALA A 139 3.12 -22.63 -1.86
C ALA A 139 2.45 -21.25 -2.02
N LEU A 140 3.14 -20.16 -1.67
CA LEU A 140 2.77 -18.79 -2.02
C LEU A 140 3.38 -18.35 -3.36
N ARG A 141 4.59 -18.83 -3.69
CA ARG A 141 5.12 -18.81 -5.06
C ARG A 141 4.22 -19.61 -6.00
N SER A 142 3.71 -20.76 -5.55
CA SER A 142 2.73 -21.52 -6.31
C SER A 142 1.34 -20.89 -6.28
N ILE A 143 0.98 -19.95 -5.37
CA ILE A 143 -0.19 -19.09 -5.60
C ILE A 143 0.04 -18.19 -6.82
N TYR A 144 1.26 -17.66 -7.02
CA TYR A 144 1.66 -16.92 -8.22
C TYR A 144 1.62 -17.77 -9.50
N GLU A 145 1.75 -19.10 -9.41
CA GLU A 145 1.73 -20.03 -10.56
C GLU A 145 0.35 -20.68 -10.77
N LEU A 146 -0.37 -21.05 -9.71
CA LEU A 146 -1.79 -21.44 -9.73
C LEU A 146 -2.69 -20.33 -10.26
N LEU A 147 -2.29 -19.07 -10.06
CA LEU A 147 -2.87 -17.88 -10.70
C LEU A 147 -2.95 -17.99 -12.23
N ASN A 148 -2.04 -18.73 -12.87
CA ASN A 148 -2.09 -18.99 -14.32
C ASN A 148 -2.80 -20.28 -14.71
N SER A 149 -3.02 -21.23 -13.79
CA SER A 149 -3.23 -22.65 -14.18
C SER A 149 -4.59 -23.25 -13.89
N THR A 150 -5.36 -22.78 -12.89
CA THR A 150 -6.57 -23.51 -12.45
C THR A 150 -7.77 -22.65 -12.05
N ARG A 151 -8.93 -22.99 -12.61
CA ARG A 151 -10.28 -22.60 -12.15
C ARG A 151 -10.56 -23.26 -10.78
N TYR A 152 -11.44 -22.71 -9.93
CA TYR A 152 -11.91 -23.30 -8.64
C TYR A 152 -10.85 -23.40 -7.48
N SER A 153 -11.16 -23.80 -6.23
CA SER A 153 -12.19 -23.42 -5.19
C SER A 153 -11.80 -24.16 -3.86
N VAL A 154 -12.26 -23.96 -2.62
CA VAL A 154 -13.09 -22.95 -1.89
C VAL A 154 -12.73 -22.98 -0.37
N GLU A 155 -13.14 -21.97 0.43
CA GLU A 155 -13.26 -21.82 1.91
C GLU A 155 -12.26 -22.44 2.93
N PRO A 156 -11.98 -21.76 4.07
CA PRO A 156 -11.98 -20.29 4.30
C PRO A 156 -10.98 -19.55 3.39
N LYS A 157 -10.31 -20.32 2.53
CA LYS A 157 -9.49 -20.00 1.36
C LYS A 157 -10.11 -18.99 0.37
N ASN A 158 -11.28 -18.40 0.66
CA ASN A 158 -12.02 -17.50 -0.25
C ASN A 158 -11.29 -16.18 -0.55
N TRP A 159 -10.37 -15.71 0.30
CA TRP A 159 -9.55 -14.54 -0.03
C TRP A 159 -8.36 -14.91 -0.94
N ILE A 160 -7.72 -16.08 -0.71
CA ILE A 160 -6.69 -16.64 -1.61
C ILE A 160 -7.31 -16.99 -2.98
N LYS A 161 -8.53 -17.54 -2.99
CA LYS A 161 -9.32 -17.81 -4.20
C LYS A 161 -9.63 -16.52 -4.97
N ARG A 162 -10.07 -15.46 -4.27
CA ARG A 162 -10.28 -14.15 -4.91
C ARG A 162 -8.99 -13.56 -5.48
N LEU A 163 -7.84 -13.71 -4.79
CA LEU A 163 -6.54 -13.35 -5.37
C LEU A 163 -6.28 -14.15 -6.65
N LYS A 164 -6.51 -15.47 -6.64
CA LYS A 164 -6.40 -16.37 -7.80
C LYS A 164 -7.32 -16.00 -8.98
N GLU A 165 -8.46 -15.35 -8.70
CA GLU A 165 -9.43 -14.87 -9.69
C GLU A 165 -9.16 -13.40 -10.11
N SER A 166 -8.07 -12.80 -9.61
CA SER A 166 -7.60 -11.46 -9.96
C SER A 166 -6.34 -11.52 -10.83
N ASN A 167 -6.21 -10.62 -11.81
CA ASN A 167 -4.97 -10.48 -12.60
C ASN A 167 -3.85 -9.79 -11.80
N PHE A 168 -3.54 -10.31 -10.61
CA PHE A 168 -2.46 -9.85 -9.73
C PHE A 168 -1.05 -10.19 -10.26
N LYS A 169 -0.96 -10.65 -11.50
CA LYS A 169 0.29 -10.96 -12.20
C LYS A 169 0.77 -9.84 -13.14
N SER A 170 -0.13 -8.91 -13.48
CA SER A 170 0.19 -7.59 -14.05
C SER A 170 0.32 -6.50 -12.97
N CYS A 171 0.15 -6.87 -11.69
CA CYS A 171 0.32 -6.05 -10.48
C CYS A 171 1.47 -6.60 -9.62
#